data_AF-A0A2E3SP05-F1
#
_entry.id   AF-A0A2E3SP05-F1
#
_cell.length_a   1.000
_cell.length_b   1.000
_cell.length_c   1.000
_cell.angle_alpha   90.00
_cell.angle_beta   90.00
_cell.angle_gamma   90.00
#
_symmetry.space_group_name_H-M   'P 1'
#
loop_
_entity.id
_entity.type
_entity.pdbx_description
1 polymer ?
#
loop_
_entity_poly.entity_id
_entity_poly.type
_entity_poly.pdbx_seq_one_letter_code
_entity_poly.pdbx_strand_id
1 'polypeptide(L)'
;MKNKILIILISVFTINIIYAGCGACNVDNKKAETPMGEFVTSLSKNGTVDGMVLASCGMCNFGMRNKDCSLAIQISDKAYNVKGTHIDDHGDS
;
A
#
# COMPACT_ATOMS: atom_id res chain seq x y z
N MET A 1 -40.29 -26.77 12.10
CA MET A 1 -40.14 -25.31 12.39
C MET A 1 -38.71 -24.91 12.73
N LYS A 2 -38.00 -25.68 13.58
CA LYS A 2 -36.61 -25.42 13.99
C LYS A 2 -35.62 -25.21 12.83
N ASN A 3 -35.70 -26.02 11.77
CA ASN A 3 -34.82 -25.88 10.59
C ASN A 3 -35.13 -24.64 9.73
N LYS A 4 -36.41 -24.20 9.68
CA LYS A 4 -36.77 -22.96 8.97
C LYS A 4 -36.31 -21.73 9.74
N ILE A 5 -36.41 -21.76 11.07
CA ILE A 5 -35.89 -20.72 11.96
C ILE A 5 -34.35 -20.63 11.84
N LEU A 6 -33.67 -21.77 11.76
CA LEU A 6 -32.22 -21.82 11.55
C LEU A 6 -31.80 -21.19 10.22
N ILE A 7 -32.51 -21.49 9.13
CA ILE A 7 -32.24 -20.91 7.80
C ILE A 7 -32.47 -19.39 7.81
N ILE A 8 -33.52 -18.92 8.49
CA ILE A 8 -33.81 -17.48 8.61
C ILE A 8 -32.69 -16.76 9.37
N LEU A 9 -32.24 -17.31 10.51
CA LEU A 9 -31.13 -16.75 11.31
C LEU A 9 -29.82 -16.67 10.52
N ILE A 10 -29.50 -17.69 9.72
CA ILE A 10 -28.29 -17.71 8.89
C ILE A 10 -28.37 -16.60 7.81
N SER A 11 -29.53 -16.39 7.18
CA SER A 11 -29.67 -15.32 6.18
C SER A 11 -29.50 -13.92 6.77
N VAL A 12 -30.01 -13.68 7.98
CA VAL A 12 -29.88 -12.38 8.65
C VAL A 12 -28.42 -12.08 9.03
N PHE A 13 -27.65 -13.11 9.40
CA PHE A 13 -26.23 -12.95 9.73
C PHE A 13 -25.38 -12.56 8.51
N THR A 14 -25.68 -13.11 7.32
CA THR A 14 -24.93 -12.81 6.09
C THR A 14 -25.13 -11.39 5.55
N ILE A 15 -26.23 -10.69 5.91
CA ILE A 15 -26.52 -9.34 5.40
C ILE A 15 -25.63 -8.27 6.06
N ASN A 16 -25.14 -8.51 7.28
CA ASN A 16 -24.35 -7.52 8.03
C ASN A 16 -22.89 -7.40 7.56
N ILE A 17 -22.35 -8.36 6.80
CA ILE A 17 -20.94 -8.35 6.39
C ILE A 17 -20.69 -7.43 5.17
N ILE A 18 -21.74 -6.99 4.47
CA ILE A 18 -21.61 -6.20 3.23
C ILE A 18 -21.39 -4.69 3.50
N TYR A 19 -21.58 -4.21 4.74
CA TYR A 19 -21.53 -2.78 5.08
C TYR A 19 -20.28 -2.33 5.85
N ALA A 20 -19.19 -3.09 5.82
CA ALA A 20 -17.88 -2.60 6.27
C ALA A 20 -17.21 -1.82 5.12
N GLY A 21 -17.64 -0.57 4.91
CA GLY A 21 -16.94 0.34 4.00
C GLY A 21 -15.58 0.75 4.60
N CYS A 22 -14.56 0.90 3.76
CA CYS A 22 -13.33 1.58 4.15
C CYS A 22 -13.69 3.01 4.62
N GLY A 23 -13.35 3.36 5.86
CA GLY A 23 -13.59 4.70 6.38
C GLY A 23 -12.98 5.77 5.48
N ALA A 24 -13.50 7.00 5.55
CA ALA A 24 -12.94 8.10 4.79
C ALA A 24 -11.48 8.32 5.24
N CYS A 25 -10.52 8.12 4.33
CA CYS A 25 -9.15 8.55 4.55
C CYS A 25 -9.17 10.06 4.82
N ASN A 26 -8.57 10.48 5.94
CA ASN A 26 -8.49 11.89 6.30
C ASN A 26 -7.35 12.53 5.48
N VAL A 27 -7.60 12.70 4.18
CA VAL A 27 -6.66 13.32 3.25
C VAL A 27 -6.67 14.82 3.53
N ASP A 28 -5.58 15.32 4.08
CA ASP A 28 -5.38 16.76 4.25
C ASP A 28 -5.45 17.45 2.89
N ASN A 29 -6.31 18.47 2.73
CA ASN A 29 -6.51 19.20 1.47
C ASN A 29 -5.32 20.10 1.09
N LYS A 30 -4.17 19.93 1.74
CA LYS A 30 -2.95 20.61 1.33
C LYS A 30 -2.53 20.03 -0.01
N LYS A 31 -2.61 20.85 -1.04
CA LYS A 31 -2.11 20.53 -2.38
C LYS A 31 -0.66 20.06 -2.24
N ALA A 32 -0.41 18.78 -2.50
CA ALA A 32 0.94 18.25 -2.53
C ALA A 32 1.75 19.05 -3.57
N GLU A 33 2.96 19.44 -3.19
CA GLU A 33 3.89 20.04 -4.13
C GLU A 33 4.16 19.03 -5.25
N THR A 34 4.11 19.49 -6.50
CA THR A 34 4.46 18.62 -7.63
C THR A 34 5.96 18.40 -7.57
N PRO A 35 6.42 17.16 -7.37
CA PRO A 35 7.84 16.93 -7.20
C PRO A 35 8.56 17.27 -8.51
N MET A 36 9.56 18.15 -8.40
CA MET A 36 10.37 18.60 -9.53
C MET A 36 11.57 17.66 -9.68
N GLY A 37 11.70 17.00 -10.82
CA GLY A 37 12.83 16.12 -11.10
C GLY A 37 12.53 15.11 -12.21
N GLU A 38 13.57 14.44 -12.70
CA GLU A 38 13.43 13.30 -13.60
C GLU A 38 13.32 12.01 -12.78
N PHE A 39 12.50 11.07 -13.24
CA PHE A 39 12.45 9.73 -12.66
C PHE A 39 13.72 8.95 -13.04
N VAL A 40 14.36 8.37 -12.03
CA VAL A 40 15.56 7.57 -12.22
C VAL A 40 15.19 6.27 -12.94
N THR A 41 15.73 6.11 -14.14
CA THR A 41 15.56 4.92 -15.00
C THR A 41 16.79 4.00 -15.00
N SER A 42 17.85 4.34 -14.27
CA SER A 42 19.02 3.47 -14.16
C SER A 42 19.80 3.71 -12.87
N LEU A 43 20.50 2.68 -12.40
CA LEU A 43 21.41 2.79 -11.27
C LEU A 43 22.80 3.24 -11.74
N SER A 44 23.37 4.22 -11.05
CA SER A 44 24.77 4.60 -11.26
C SER A 44 25.70 3.43 -10.92
N LYS A 45 26.88 3.41 -11.57
CA LYS A 45 27.88 2.33 -11.37
C LYS A 45 28.35 2.18 -9.92
N ASN A 46 28.24 3.24 -9.13
CA ASN A 46 28.59 3.28 -7.71
C ASN A 46 27.41 2.93 -6.77
N GLY A 47 26.23 2.61 -7.31
CA GLY A 47 25.03 2.30 -6.53
C GLY A 47 24.29 3.52 -5.98
N THR A 48 24.71 4.75 -6.35
CA THR A 48 24.00 5.97 -5.95
C THR A 48 22.74 6.18 -6.79
N VAL A 49 21.66 6.55 -6.10
CA VAL A 49 20.39 6.97 -6.69
C VAL A 49 20.29 8.48 -6.51
N ASP A 50 20.27 9.23 -7.61
CA ASP A 50 20.13 10.69 -7.61
C ASP A 50 18.98 11.08 -8.54
N GLY A 51 17.84 11.47 -7.96
CA GLY A 51 16.61 11.79 -8.66
C GLY A 51 15.36 11.15 -8.03
N MET A 52 14.25 11.21 -8.75
CA MET A 52 12.96 10.71 -8.25
C MET A 52 12.80 9.20 -8.45
N VAL A 53 12.16 8.55 -7.48
CA VAL A 53 11.86 7.11 -7.53
C VAL A 53 10.42 6.86 -7.10
N LEU A 54 9.86 5.73 -7.53
CA LEU A 54 8.59 5.27 -6.99
C LEU A 54 8.84 4.67 -5.61
N ALA A 55 8.08 5.08 -4.60
CA ALA A 55 8.18 4.58 -3.23
C ALA A 55 6.82 4.04 -2.77
N SER A 56 6.79 2.81 -2.25
CA SER A 56 5.55 2.16 -1.81
C SER A 56 5.83 0.89 -0.97
N CYS A 57 4.76 0.21 -0.52
CA CYS A 57 4.87 -1.13 0.05
C CYS A 57 5.37 -2.13 -1.01
N GLY A 58 6.52 -2.75 -0.74
CA GLY A 58 7.19 -3.64 -1.69
C GLY A 58 6.36 -4.87 -2.08
N MET A 59 5.68 -5.50 -1.12
CA MET A 59 4.88 -6.69 -1.40
C MET A 59 3.61 -6.35 -2.18
N CYS A 60 2.93 -5.27 -1.79
CA CYS A 60 1.63 -4.92 -2.36
C CYS A 60 1.77 -4.34 -3.77
N ASN A 61 2.77 -3.49 -4.00
CA ASN A 61 2.85 -2.68 -5.23
C ASN A 61 4.02 -3.07 -6.14
N PHE A 62 5.08 -3.70 -5.64
CA PHE A 62 6.28 -4.03 -6.43
C PHE A 62 6.54 -5.53 -6.58
N GLY A 63 5.59 -6.38 -6.16
CA GLY A 63 5.69 -7.83 -6.33
C GLY A 63 6.80 -8.49 -5.51
N MET A 64 7.28 -7.84 -4.46
CA MET A 64 8.28 -8.41 -3.55
C MET A 64 7.66 -9.55 -2.73
N ARG A 65 8.42 -10.62 -2.49
CA ARG A 65 7.94 -11.80 -1.74
C ARG A 65 8.15 -11.70 -0.22
N ASN A 66 8.42 -10.51 0.30
CA ASN A 66 8.54 -10.28 1.73
C ASN A 66 7.17 -10.42 2.41
N LYS A 67 7.16 -10.88 3.66
CA LYS A 67 5.93 -11.07 4.45
C LYS A 67 5.51 -9.83 5.23
N ASP A 68 6.28 -8.75 5.13
CA ASP A 68 6.11 -7.54 5.94
C ASP A 68 5.78 -6.35 5.04
N CYS A 69 4.92 -5.44 5.51
CA CYS A 69 4.66 -4.15 4.86
C CYS A 69 5.91 -3.26 4.97
N SER A 70 6.90 -3.52 4.12
CA SER A 70 8.16 -2.77 4.09
C SER A 70 8.11 -1.68 3.04
N LEU A 71 8.63 -0.50 3.41
CA LEU A 71 8.92 0.55 2.45
C LEU A 71 9.98 0.06 1.46
N ALA A 72 9.67 0.19 0.19
CA ALA A 72 10.55 -0.11 -0.91
C ALA A 72 10.55 1.03 -1.92
N ILE A 73 11.63 1.11 -2.68
CA ILE A 73 11.70 1.94 -3.89
C ILE A 73 11.79 1.05 -5.12
N GLN A 74 11.20 1.49 -6.22
CA GLN A 74 11.33 0.84 -7.52
C GLN A 74 12.08 1.76 -8.48
N ILE A 75 13.11 1.20 -9.10
CA ILE A 75 13.93 1.85 -10.13
C ILE A 75 13.85 0.96 -11.36
N SER A 76 13.21 1.48 -12.42
CA SER A 76 12.80 0.66 -13.56
C SER A 76 11.98 -0.56 -13.09
N ASP A 77 12.46 -1.77 -13.35
CA ASP A 77 11.73 -3.00 -13.04
C ASP A 77 12.25 -3.68 -11.76
N LYS A 78 13.16 -3.02 -11.03
CA LYS A 78 13.81 -3.59 -9.84
C LYS A 78 13.38 -2.85 -8.58
N ALA A 79 12.94 -3.61 -7.59
CA ALA A 79 12.54 -3.11 -6.29
C ALA A 79 13.61 -3.36 -5.22
N TYR A 80 13.79 -2.39 -4.34
CA TYR A 80 14.79 -2.39 -3.27
C TYR A 80 14.14 -1.99 -1.96
N ASN A 81 14.39 -2.74 -0.88
CA ASN A 81 13.93 -2.33 0.45
C ASN A 81 14.68 -1.07 0.90
N VAL A 82 13.95 -0.12 1.48
CA VAL A 82 14.53 1.03 2.16
C VAL A 82 14.94 0.60 3.57
N LYS A 83 16.04 1.17 4.07
CA LYS A 83 16.53 0.98 5.44
C LYS A 83 16.56 2.33 6.16
N GLY A 84 16.32 2.30 7.46
CA GLY A 84 16.37 3.50 8.32
C GLY A 84 15.04 4.23 8.49
N THR A 85 13.99 3.84 7.74
CA THR A 85 12.62 4.33 7.90
C THR A 85 11.64 3.25 7.41
N HIS A 86 10.43 3.23 7.94
CA HIS A 86 9.36 2.29 7.62
C HIS A 86 8.25 2.96 6.82
N ILE A 87 7.37 2.16 6.21
CA ILE A 87 6.26 2.70 5.41
C ILE A 87 5.30 3.51 6.30
N ASP A 88 5.08 3.05 7.53
CA ASP A 88 4.18 3.67 8.51
C ASP A 88 4.73 5.02 9.05
N ASP A 89 6.03 5.27 8.89
CA ASP A 89 6.65 6.57 9.23
C ASP A 89 6.27 7.67 8.21
N HIS A 90 5.71 7.29 7.06
CA HIS A 90 5.40 8.18 5.94
C HIS A 90 3.90 8.23 5.57
N GLY A 91 3.04 7.54 6.32
CA GLY A 91 1.60 7.49 6.10
C GLY A 91 1.00 6.15 6.54
N ASP A 92 -0.31 6.08 6.66
CA ASP A 92 -0.99 4.82 7.01
C ASP A 92 -1.03 3.90 5.78
N SER A 93 -0.48 2.69 5.94
CA SER A 93 -0.35 1.65 4.89
C SER A 93 -1.68 1.28 4.23
#